data_AF-A0ABD5DES7-F1
#
_entry.id   AF-A0ABD5DES7-F1
#
_cell.length_a   1.000
_cell.length_b   1.000
_cell.length_c   1.000
_cell.angle_alpha   90.00
_cell.angle_beta   90.00
_cell.angle_gamma   90.00
#
_symmetry.space_group_name_H-M   'P 1'
#
loop_
_entity.id
_entity.type
_entity.pdbx_description
1 polymer ?
#
loop_
_entity_poly.entity_id
_entity_poly.type
_entity_poly.pdbx_seq_one_letter_code
_entity_poly.pdbx_strand_id
1 'polypeptide(L)'
;IKSCAGLDVDTVPRDISFCAHTILQTDPLIVNDMQQDERFHDNPLVIEAPFIRFYAGYPVQLPDGATVGSFCLMDHQPRSFSAHEMQIL
;
A
#
# COMPACT_ATOMS: atom_id res chain seq x y z
N ILE A 1 -0.74 0.70 -13.28
CA ILE A 1 0.07 -0.14 -12.38
C ILE A 1 1.08 -0.90 -13.24
N LYS A 2 2.35 -1.01 -12.82
CA LYS A 2 3.39 -1.62 -13.67
C LYS A 2 3.41 -3.15 -13.59
N SER A 3 3.08 -3.71 -12.43
CA SER A 3 2.93 -5.15 -12.20
C SER A 3 1.96 -5.36 -11.05
N CYS A 4 1.04 -6.31 -11.21
CA CYS A 4 0.06 -6.67 -10.20
C CYS A 4 -0.27 -8.16 -10.34
N ALA A 5 -0.49 -8.83 -9.21
CA ALA A 5 -1.07 -10.14 -9.15
C ALA A 5 -2.11 -10.15 -8.02
N GLY A 6 -3.29 -10.70 -8.27
CA GLY A 6 -4.37 -10.78 -7.28
C GLY A 6 -5.36 -9.61 -7.27
N LEU A 7 -5.18 -8.59 -8.11
CA LEU A 7 -6.15 -7.52 -8.32
C LEU A 7 -6.38 -7.32 -9.81
N ASP A 8 -7.64 -7.32 -10.24
CA ASP A 8 -8.03 -7.13 -11.65
C ASP A 8 -8.25 -5.65 -11.96
N VAL A 9 -7.17 -4.86 -11.89
CA VAL A 9 -7.18 -3.42 -12.20
C VAL A 9 -5.92 -3.00 -12.95
N ASP A 10 -6.11 -2.20 -14.00
CA ASP A 10 -4.98 -1.65 -14.77
C ASP A 10 -4.39 -0.39 -14.13
N THR A 11 -5.26 0.47 -13.60
CA THR A 11 -4.89 1.76 -13.01
C THR A 11 -5.78 2.12 -11.83
N VAL A 12 -5.22 2.90 -10.91
CA VAL A 12 -5.93 3.47 -9.76
C VAL A 12 -5.59 4.96 -9.74
N PRO A 13 -6.58 5.86 -9.63
CA PRO A 13 -6.33 7.29 -9.47
C PRO A 13 -5.39 7.59 -8.29
N ARG A 14 -4.51 8.58 -8.45
CA ARG A 14 -3.43 8.84 -7.49
C ARG A 14 -3.96 9.28 -6.12
N ASP A 15 -5.02 10.07 -6.12
CA ASP A 15 -5.72 10.61 -4.95
C ASP A 15 -6.31 9.51 -4.04
N ILE A 16 -6.73 8.38 -4.61
CA ILE A 16 -7.22 7.24 -3.84
C ILE A 16 -6.16 6.14 -3.65
N SER A 17 -4.95 6.31 -4.17
CA SER A 17 -3.92 5.27 -4.10
C SER A 17 -3.14 5.29 -2.78
N PHE A 18 -3.03 4.14 -2.12
CA PHE A 18 -2.16 3.97 -0.93
C PHE A 18 -0.69 4.22 -1.28
N CYS A 19 -0.27 3.77 -2.47
CA CYS A 19 1.09 3.94 -2.98
C CYS A 19 1.52 5.40 -3.07
N ALA A 20 0.60 6.34 -3.33
CA ALA A 20 0.92 7.77 -3.34
C ALA A 20 1.38 8.28 -1.96
N HIS A 21 0.98 7.63 -0.87
CA HIS A 21 1.43 7.96 0.47
C HIS A 21 2.79 7.33 0.76
N THR A 22 2.99 6.07 0.33
CA THR A 22 4.25 5.33 0.50
C THR A 22 5.43 6.04 -0.15
N ILE A 23 5.26 6.59 -1.36
CA ILE A 23 6.37 7.25 -2.08
C ILE A 23 6.82 8.57 -1.45
N LEU A 24 6.05 9.12 -0.50
CA LEU A 24 6.36 10.35 0.22
C LEU A 24 7.17 10.09 1.50
N GLN A 25 7.46 8.83 1.80
CA GLN A 25 8.19 8.39 2.99
C GLN A 25 9.46 7.65 2.60
N THR A 26 10.43 7.59 3.52
CA THR A 26 11.64 6.76 3.39
C THR A 26 11.47 5.37 3.99
N ASP A 27 10.63 5.25 5.01
CA ASP A 27 10.37 3.99 5.70
C ASP A 27 9.16 3.25 5.09
N PRO A 28 9.03 1.94 5.32
CA PRO A 28 7.86 1.19 4.91
C PRO A 28 6.56 1.74 5.53
N LEU A 29 5.50 1.81 4.73
CA LEU A 29 4.16 2.14 5.21
C LEU A 29 3.39 0.84 5.47
N ILE A 30 3.15 0.52 6.75
CA ILE A 30 2.38 -0.65 7.16
C ILE A 30 1.07 -0.20 7.81
N VAL A 31 -0.05 -0.73 7.31
CA VAL A 31 -1.39 -0.49 7.84
C VAL A 31 -2.05 -1.85 8.07
N ASN A 32 -2.18 -2.23 9.34
CA ASN A 32 -2.72 -3.53 9.74
C ASN A 32 -4.23 -3.64 9.47
N ASP A 33 -4.96 -2.53 9.61
CA ASP A 33 -6.37 -2.40 9.26
C ASP A 33 -6.66 -0.99 8.72
N MET A 34 -6.96 -0.90 7.42
CA MET A 34 -7.28 0.34 6.70
C MET A 34 -8.52 1.03 7.23
N GLN A 35 -9.48 0.26 7.76
CA GLN A 35 -10.72 0.83 8.29
C GLN A 35 -10.49 1.56 9.62
N GLN A 36 -9.36 1.28 10.30
CA GLN A 36 -8.96 1.93 11.55
C GLN A 36 -7.92 3.04 11.34
N ASP A 37 -7.43 3.21 10.11
CA ASP A 37 -6.41 4.20 9.80
C ASP A 37 -7.05 5.54 9.42
N GLU A 38 -6.75 6.61 10.17
CA GLU A 38 -7.29 7.96 9.95
C GLU A 38 -7.06 8.49 8.52
N ARG A 39 -6.04 7.99 7.81
CA ARG A 39 -5.73 8.43 6.43
C ARG A 39 -6.55 7.71 5.38
N PHE A 40 -7.06 6.52 5.68
CA PHE A 40 -7.59 5.60 4.69
C PHE A 40 -9.01 5.09 5.00
N HIS A 41 -9.55 5.33 6.19
CA HIS A 41 -10.85 4.76 6.59
C HIS A 41 -12.01 5.14 5.66
N ASP A 42 -11.97 6.33 5.04
CA ASP A 42 -12.98 6.80 4.08
C ASP A 42 -12.56 6.61 2.61
N ASN A 43 -11.42 5.95 2.35
CA ASN A 43 -10.93 5.74 0.99
C ASN A 43 -11.87 4.78 0.23
N PRO A 44 -12.28 5.08 -1.01
CA PRO A 44 -13.16 4.20 -1.80
C PRO A 44 -12.67 2.75 -1.89
N LEU A 45 -11.35 2.52 -1.94
CA LEU A 45 -10.79 1.17 -2.00
C LEU A 45 -10.97 0.36 -0.70
N VAL A 46 -11.38 1.01 0.40
CA VAL A 46 -11.59 0.44 1.73
C VAL A 46 -13.08 0.27 2.03
N ILE A 47 -13.88 1.30 1.73
CA ILE A 47 -15.33 1.33 2.02
C ILE A 47 -16.19 0.72 0.92
N GLU A 48 -15.69 0.67 -0.31
CA GLU A 48 -16.31 0.01 -1.46
C GLU A 48 -15.42 -1.12 -1.97
N ALA A 49 -15.89 -1.87 -2.97
CA ALA A 49 -15.07 -2.89 -3.61
C ALA A 49 -13.75 -2.25 -4.11
N PRO A 50 -12.59 -2.83 -3.78
CA PRO A 50 -12.41 -4.23 -3.38
C PRO A 50 -12.30 -4.47 -1.85
N PHE A 51 -12.63 -3.48 -1.01
CA PHE A 51 -12.63 -3.60 0.45
C PHE A 51 -11.26 -3.96 1.05
N ILE A 52 -10.19 -3.30 0.60
CA ILE A 52 -8.84 -3.52 1.13
C ILE A 52 -8.83 -3.25 2.64
N ARG A 53 -8.25 -4.17 3.40
CA ARG A 53 -8.09 -4.06 4.86
C ARG A 53 -6.63 -3.99 5.27
N PHE A 54 -5.72 -4.63 4.57
CA PHE A 54 -4.30 -4.60 4.90
C PHE A 54 -3.49 -3.97 3.78
N TYR A 55 -2.43 -3.26 4.15
CA TYR A 55 -1.40 -2.78 3.23
C TYR A 55 -0.02 -2.82 3.87
N ALA A 56 0.96 -3.28 3.11
CA ALA A 56 2.37 -3.06 3.38
C ALA A 56 3.02 -2.54 2.10
N GLY A 57 3.60 -1.34 2.17
CA GLY A 57 4.25 -0.69 1.03
C GLY A 57 5.68 -0.30 1.35
N TYR A 58 6.60 -0.55 0.42
CA TYR A 58 7.99 -0.11 0.46
C TYR A 58 8.27 0.86 -0.70
N PRO A 59 8.86 2.05 -0.44
CA PRO A 59 9.24 2.98 -1.50
C PRO A 59 10.38 2.42 -2.36
N VAL A 60 10.19 2.34 -3.67
CA VAL A 60 11.24 1.88 -4.60
C VAL A 60 12.05 3.09 -5.02
N GLN A 61 13.31 3.10 -4.59
CA GLN A 61 14.27 4.16 -4.87
C GLN A 61 15.27 3.75 -5.94
N LEU A 62 15.65 4.71 -6.77
CA LEU A 62 16.77 4.60 -7.69
C LEU A 62 18.10 4.82 -6.95
N PRO A 63 19.25 4.42 -7.53
CA PRO A 63 20.56 4.65 -6.92
C PRO A 63 20.90 6.12 -6.63
N ASP A 64 20.24 7.06 -7.31
CA ASP A 64 20.37 8.50 -7.08
C ASP A 64 19.48 9.04 -5.95
N GLY A 65 18.70 8.16 -5.30
CA GLY A 65 17.78 8.49 -4.21
C GLY A 65 16.39 8.92 -4.65
N ALA A 66 16.08 8.96 -5.96
CA ALA A 66 14.75 9.31 -6.44
C ALA A 66 13.75 8.16 -6.22
N THR A 67 12.61 8.44 -5.60
CA THR A 67 11.51 7.46 -5.45
C THR A 67 10.67 7.40 -6.73
N VAL A 68 10.65 6.24 -7.38
CA VAL A 68 9.94 6.05 -8.67
C VAL A 68 8.60 5.33 -8.53
N GLY A 69 8.31 4.78 -7.36
CA GLY A 69 7.09 4.04 -7.09
C GLY A 69 7.17 3.31 -5.77
N SER A 70 6.30 2.31 -5.59
CA SER A 70 6.31 1.45 -4.41
C SER A 70 6.10 -0.01 -4.80
N PHE A 71 6.72 -0.91 -4.06
CA PHE A 71 6.32 -2.31 -4.00
C PHE A 71 5.30 -2.44 -2.87
N CYS A 72 4.20 -3.16 -3.08
CA CYS A 72 3.19 -3.30 -2.04
C CYS A 72 2.46 -4.63 -2.06
N LEU A 73 2.03 -5.02 -0.86
CA LEU A 73 1.14 -6.14 -0.57
C LEU A 73 -0.18 -5.57 -0.06
N MET A 74 -1.29 -6.21 -0.44
CA MET A 74 -2.63 -5.85 0.03
C MET A 74 -3.41 -7.12 0.35
N ASP A 75 -4.33 -7.02 1.31
CA ASP A 75 -5.26 -8.09 1.67
C ASP A 75 -6.65 -7.53 1.97
N HIS A 76 -7.69 -8.35 1.80
CA HIS A 76 -9.07 -8.03 2.15
C HIS A 76 -9.37 -8.31 3.63
N GLN A 77 -8.43 -8.90 4.37
CA GLN A 77 -8.53 -9.10 5.81
C GLN A 77 -7.47 -8.29 6.57
N PRO A 78 -7.78 -7.77 7.76
CA PRO A 78 -6.77 -7.19 8.64
C PRO A 78 -5.66 -8.20 8.93
N ARG A 79 -4.42 -7.73 9.01
CA ARG A 79 -3.26 -8.58 9.25
C ARG A 79 -2.25 -7.88 10.13
N SER A 80 -1.75 -8.60 11.13
CA SER A 80 -0.55 -8.19 11.85
C SER A 80 0.67 -8.47 10.98
N PHE A 81 1.47 -7.45 10.70
CA PHE A 81 2.73 -7.61 9.98
C PHE A 81 3.91 -7.62 10.97
N SER A 82 4.62 -8.74 11.04
CA SER A 82 5.72 -8.90 11.98
C SER A 82 6.97 -8.12 11.55
N ALA A 83 7.84 -7.83 12.52
CA ALA A 83 9.14 -7.21 12.23
C ALA A 83 10.01 -8.07 11.29
N HIS A 84 9.85 -9.41 11.33
CA HIS A 84 10.55 -10.30 10.41
C HIS A 84 10.04 -10.16 8.97
N GLU A 85 8.72 -10.08 8.80
CA GLU A 85 8.12 -9.83 7.48
C GLU A 85 8.50 -8.46 6.91
N MET A 86 8.67 -7.46 7.79
CA MET A 86 9.17 -6.14 7.40
C MET A 86 10.63 -6.15 6.93
N GLN A 87 11.45 -7.09 7.40
CA GLN A 87 12.84 -7.23 6.96
C GLN A 87 13.01 -7.90 5.60
N ILE A 88 11.99 -8.64 5.15
CA ILE A 88 12.00 -9.35 3.86
C ILE A 88 11.17 -8.63 2.79
N LEU A 89 10.51 -7.52 3.15
CA LEU A 89 9.81 -6.63 2.23
C LEU A 89 10.81 -5.84 1.38
#